data_AF-A0A3C0U4C3-F1
#
_entry.id   AF-A0A3C0U4C3-F1
#
_cell.length_a   1.000
_cell.length_b   1.000
_cell.length_c   1.000
_cell.angle_alpha   90.00
_cell.angle_beta   90.00
_cell.angle_gamma   90.00
#
_symmetry.space_group_name_H-M   'P 1'
#
loop_
_entity.id
_entity.type
_entity.pdbx_description
1 polymer ?
#
loop_
_entity_poly.entity_id
_entity_poly.type
_entity_poly.pdbx_seq_one_letter_code
_entity_poly.pdbx_strand_id
1 'polypeptide(L)'
;LLIITGVEVVLGIIKPEILLVQILGTSILNVIFIVLTLVKAAYIVQIFMHVKYEKKALRYALYLPTLILLPYLLFILLTEGSYLFS
;
A
#
# COMPACT_ATOMS: atom_id res chain seq x y z
N LEU A 1 10.75 0.93 -7.80
CA LEU A 1 9.56 1.81 -7.76
C LEU A 1 8.86 1.91 -9.11
N LEU A 2 9.53 2.39 -10.18
CA LEU A 2 8.92 2.52 -11.52
C LEU A 2 8.18 1.26 -11.98
N ILE A 3 8.83 0.08 -11.88
CA ILE A 3 8.21 -1.18 -12.28
C ILE A 3 6.92 -1.44 -11.49
N ILE A 4 6.95 -1.29 -10.17
CA ILE A 4 5.79 -1.51 -9.31
C ILE A 4 4.65 -0.55 -9.67
N THR A 5 4.98 0.74 -9.84
CA THR A 5 4.00 1.77 -10.23
C THR A 5 3.47 1.55 -11.65
N GLY A 6 4.30 1.09 -12.57
CA GLY A 6 3.89 0.78 -13.94
C GLY A 6 2.91 -0.39 -13.97
N VAL A 7 3.18 -1.45 -13.20
CA VAL A 7 2.27 -2.58 -13.05
C VAL A 7 0.93 -2.14 -12.48
N GLU A 8 0.92 -1.29 -11.45
CA GLU A 8 -0.33 -0.76 -10.88
C GLU A 8 -1.13 0.08 -11.88
N VAL A 9 -0.47 0.96 -12.63
CA VAL A 9 -1.15 1.77 -13.65
C VAL A 9 -1.74 0.87 -14.74
N VAL A 10 -0.97 -0.11 -15.22
CA VAL A 10 -1.45 -1.07 -16.24
C VAL A 10 -2.63 -1.89 -15.71
N LEU A 11 -2.54 -2.45 -14.50
CA LEU A 11 -3.64 -3.18 -13.87
C LEU A 11 -4.85 -2.30 -13.61
N GLY A 12 -4.63 -1.02 -13.26
CA GLY A 12 -5.66 -0.03 -13.04
C GLY A 12 -6.36 0.43 -14.31
N ILE A 13 -5.71 0.34 -15.47
CA ILE A 13 -6.30 0.62 -16.78
C ILE A 13 -7.05 -0.62 -17.30
N ILE A 14 -6.39 -1.78 -17.30
CA ILE A 14 -6.94 -3.00 -17.90
C ILE A 14 -8.07 -3.59 -17.04
N LYS A 15 -7.94 -3.55 -15.71
CA LYS A 15 -8.90 -4.11 -14.73
C LYS A 15 -9.48 -5.47 -15.16
N PRO A 16 -8.64 -6.50 -15.33
CA PRO A 16 -9.09 -7.77 -15.86
C PRO A 16 -10.19 -8.39 -14.99
N GLU A 17 -11.25 -8.90 -15.61
CA GLU A 17 -12.46 -9.38 -14.92
C GLU A 17 -12.17 -10.48 -13.88
N ILE A 18 -11.16 -11.32 -14.13
CA ILE A 18 -10.71 -12.39 -13.21
C ILE A 18 -10.27 -11.80 -11.86
N LEU A 19 -9.74 -10.57 -11.83
CA LEU A 19 -9.32 -9.90 -10.60
C LEU A 19 -10.44 -9.10 -9.93
N LEU A 20 -11.61 -8.99 -10.55
CA LEU A 20 -12.78 -8.31 -9.95
C LEU A 20 -13.60 -9.23 -9.05
N VAL A 21 -13.25 -10.51 -8.96
CA VAL A 21 -13.87 -11.46 -8.02
C VAL A 21 -13.73 -10.95 -6.59
N GLN A 22 -14.84 -11.04 -5.84
CA GLN A 22 -14.92 -10.60 -4.45
C GLN A 22 -14.23 -11.61 -3.51
N ILE A 23 -13.21 -11.15 -2.79
CA ILE A 23 -12.48 -11.89 -1.76
C ILE A 23 -12.26 -10.95 -0.56
N LEU A 24 -12.54 -11.44 0.66
CA LEU A 24 -12.36 -10.67 1.91
C LEU A 24 -13.15 -9.34 1.94
N GLY A 25 -14.36 -9.32 1.37
CA GLY A 25 -15.22 -8.12 1.34
C GLY A 25 -14.75 -7.02 0.37
N THR A 26 -13.74 -7.28 -0.46
CA THR A 26 -13.27 -6.39 -1.53
C THR A 26 -12.95 -7.19 -2.81
N SER A 27 -12.54 -6.55 -3.91
CA SER A 27 -12.04 -7.30 -5.08
C SER A 27 -10.61 -7.78 -4.88
N ILE A 28 -10.22 -8.90 -5.51
CA ILE A 28 -8.83 -9.36 -5.55
C ILE A 28 -7.90 -8.26 -6.07
N LEU A 29 -8.37 -7.49 -7.06
CA LEU A 29 -7.67 -6.34 -7.60
C LEU A 29 -7.31 -5.34 -6.48
N ASN A 30 -8.25 -4.98 -5.63
CA ASN A 30 -8.01 -4.05 -4.51
C ASN A 30 -6.98 -4.61 -3.52
N VAL A 31 -7.04 -5.91 -3.20
CA VAL A 31 -6.05 -6.56 -2.34
C VAL A 31 -4.64 -6.48 -2.96
N ILE A 32 -4.52 -6.68 -4.27
CA ILE A 32 -3.26 -6.52 -5.00
C ILE A 32 -2.77 -5.07 -4.88
N PHE A 33 -3.62 -4.08 -5.11
CA PHE A 33 -3.26 -2.66 -4.97
C PHE A 33 -2.78 -2.30 -3.56
N ILE A 34 -3.42 -2.85 -2.53
CA ILE A 34 -3.02 -2.67 -1.14
C ILE A 34 -1.60 -3.23 -0.92
N VAL A 35 -1.36 -4.48 -1.34
CA VAL A 35 -0.04 -5.11 -1.18
C VAL A 35 1.04 -4.35 -1.96
N LEU A 36 0.79 -3.98 -3.21
CA LEU A 36 1.74 -3.21 -4.01
C LEU A 36 2.03 -1.84 -3.37
N THR A 37 1.03 -1.21 -2.74
CA THR A 37 1.20 0.04 -1.99
C THR A 37 2.12 -0.13 -0.77
N LEU A 38 1.93 -1.19 0.02
CA LEU A 38 2.81 -1.50 1.15
C LEU A 38 4.26 -1.75 0.70
N VAL A 39 4.43 -2.53 -0.37
CA VAL A 39 5.76 -2.82 -0.94
C VAL A 39 6.45 -1.55 -1.42
N LYS A 40 5.73 -0.65 -2.11
CA LYS A 40 6.30 0.65 -2.52
C LYS A 40 6.70 1.50 -1.33
N ALA A 41 5.85 1.61 -0.30
CA ALA A 41 6.16 2.40 0.88
C ALA A 41 7.45 1.90 1.55
N ALA A 42 7.61 0.58 1.70
CA ALA A 42 8.84 -0.02 2.21
C ALA A 42 10.05 0.26 1.31
N TYR A 43 9.89 0.17 -0.02
CA TYR A 43 10.96 0.48 -0.99
C TYR A 43 11.38 1.96 -0.93
N ILE A 44 10.43 2.88 -0.77
CA ILE A 44 10.69 4.32 -0.68
C ILE A 44 11.56 4.64 0.54
N VAL A 45 11.16 4.14 1.71
CA VAL A 45 11.91 4.41 2.96
C VAL A 45 13.30 3.80 2.92
N GLN A 46 13.45 2.60 2.38
CA GLN A 46 14.75 1.92 2.35
C GLN A 46 15.73 2.54 1.34
N ILE A 47 15.26 2.86 0.13
CA ILE A 47 16.14 3.20 -1.00
C ILE A 47 16.16 4.69 -1.34
N PHE A 48 15.01 5.36 -1.40
CA PHE A 48 14.97 6.75 -1.86
C PHE A 48 15.29 7.74 -0.75
N MET A 49 14.89 7.45 0.47
CA MET A 49 15.09 8.37 1.60
C MET A 49 16.52 8.33 2.19
N HIS A 50 17.47 7.56 1.61
CA HIS A 50 18.88 7.50 2.02
C HIS A 50 19.12 7.37 3.54
N VAL A 51 18.21 6.66 4.21
CA VAL A 51 18.05 6.70 5.66
C VAL A 51 19.14 5.90 6.38
N LYS A 52 19.95 5.12 5.65
CA LYS A 52 20.91 4.15 6.20
C LYS A 52 21.94 4.78 7.13
N TYR A 53 22.45 5.97 6.76
CA TYR A 53 23.52 6.67 7.49
C TYR A 53 23.01 7.88 8.29
N GLU A 54 21.69 8.08 8.36
CA GLU A 54 21.07 9.19 9.07
C GLU A 54 20.97 8.95 10.58
N LYS A 55 20.77 10.04 11.33
CA LYS A 55 20.60 9.97 12.79
C LYS A 55 19.45 9.04 13.15
N LYS A 56 19.63 8.25 14.22
CA LYS A 56 18.66 7.23 14.68
C LYS A 56 17.24 7.77 14.82
N ALA A 57 17.08 9.00 15.33
CA ALA A 57 15.80 9.68 15.44
C ALA A 57 15.13 9.92 14.08
N LEU A 58 15.88 10.40 13.08
CA LEU A 58 15.37 10.59 11.71
C LEU A 58 14.95 9.27 11.08
N ARG A 59 15.71 8.20 11.33
CA ARG A 59 15.34 6.87 10.81
C ARG A 59 14.01 6.41 11.37
N TYR A 60 13.83 6.50 12.69
CA TYR A 60 12.56 6.11 13.30
C TYR A 60 11.39 6.99 12.86
N ALA A 61 11.61 8.29 12.63
CA ALA A 61 10.57 9.17 12.10
C ALA A 61 10.01 8.70 10.75
N LEU A 62 10.78 7.94 9.96
CA LEU A 62 10.35 7.40 8.66
C LEU A 62 9.84 5.95 8.76
N TYR A 63 10.51 5.10 9.54
CA TYR A 63 10.12 3.70 9.69
C TYR A 63 8.85 3.51 10.52
N LEU A 64 8.64 4.30 11.59
CA LEU A 64 7.47 4.16 12.47
C LEU A 64 6.14 4.41 11.74
N PRO A 65 5.96 5.50 10.99
CA PRO A 65 4.72 5.71 10.23
C PRO A 65 4.48 4.61 9.20
N THR A 66 5.54 4.15 8.54
CA THR A 66 5.42 3.11 7.50
C THR A 66 5.02 1.76 8.09
N LEU A 67 5.44 1.46 9.32
CA LEU A 67 5.13 0.20 10.00
C LEU A 67 3.79 0.23 10.75
N ILE A 68 3.45 1.36 11.38
CA ILE A 68 2.29 1.45 12.29
C ILE A 68 1.16 2.24 11.64
N LEU A 69 1.44 3.48 11.23
CA LEU A 69 0.41 4.39 10.74
C LEU A 69 -0.20 3.90 9.42
N LEU A 70 0.63 3.41 8.50
CA LEU A 70 0.19 3.00 7.17
C LEU A 70 -0.77 1.79 7.22
N PRO A 71 -0.46 0.66 7.90
CA PRO A 71 -1.43 -0.44 8.05
C PRO A 71 -2.65 -0.05 8.89
N TYR A 72 -2.48 0.80 9.91
CA TYR A 72 -3.59 1.25 10.76
C TYR A 72 -4.60 2.10 9.98
N LEU A 73 -4.13 3.04 9.16
CA LEU A 73 -5.02 3.82 8.27
C LEU A 73 -5.73 2.91 7.28
N LEU A 74 -5.04 1.92 6.73
CA LEU A 74 -5.63 0.94 5.83
C LEU A 74 -6.78 0.18 6.49
N PHE A 75 -6.56 -0.28 7.72
CA PHE A 75 -7.59 -0.96 8.51
C PHE A 75 -8.81 -0.07 8.74
N ILE A 76 -8.61 1.18 9.17
CA ILE A 76 -9.71 2.14 9.38
C ILE A 76 -10.49 2.35 8.07
N LEU A 77 -9.80 2.64 6.97
CA LEU A 77 -10.47 2.95 5.70
C LEU A 77 -11.27 1.77 5.15
N LEU A 78 -10.78 0.53 5.30
CA LEU A 78 -11.52 -0.66 4.90
C LEU A 78 -12.75 -0.88 5.78
N THR A 79 -12.62 -0.64 7.08
CA THR A 79 -13.70 -0.81 8.05
C THR A 79 -14.80 0.24 7.83
N GLU A 80 -14.44 1.53 7.86
CA GLU A 80 -15.36 2.64 7.61
C GLU A 80 -15.97 2.57 6.20
N GLY A 81 -15.16 2.22 5.20
CA GLY A 81 -15.63 2.01 3.84
C GLY A 81 -16.69 0.91 3.74
N SER A 82 -16.54 -0.19 4.49
CA SER A 82 -17.53 -1.28 4.50
C SER A 82 -18.85 -0.89 5.16
N TYR A 83 -18.82 -0.01 6.16
CA TYR A 83 -20.03 0.50 6.83
C TYR A 83 -20.83 1.46 5.95
N LEU A 84 -20.21 2.19 5.03
CA LEU A 84 -20.92 3.11 4.13
C LEU A 84 -21.80 2.41 3.09
N PHE A 85 -21.53 1.15 2.77
CA PHE A 85 -22.23 0.37 1.74
C PHE A 85 -23.04 -0.80 2.30
N SER A 86 -23.11 -0.94 3.63
CA SER A 86 -24.00 -1.89 4.34
C SER A 86 -25.23 -1.17 4.87
#